data_AF-A0A540VQ66-F1
#
_entry.id   AF-A0A540VQ66-F1
#
_cell.length_a   1.000
_cell.length_b   1.000
_cell.length_c   1.000
_cell.angle_alpha   90.00
_cell.angle_beta   90.00
_cell.angle_gamma   90.00
#
_symmetry.space_group_name_H-M   'P 1'
#
loop_
_entity.id
_entity.type
_entity.pdbx_description
1 polymer ?
#
loop_
_entity_poly.entity_id
_entity_poly.type
_entity_poly.pdbx_seq_one_letter_code
_entity_poly.pdbx_strand_id
1 'polypeptide(L)'
;MTNPLLETDALPRFSDIRPEHIQPAVEQVLADNRAAIEAITAQPGPHTWYTLVAPLEQLEDRLEKVWSPVSHLNAVMNTEALRAAYNACLPALSAYHTEMGQNAALYGAFRELSESEDYERLEQDQRQSVDNALRDFELAGVALEDEAKTRYAAIAARLAELASKFQENLLDATDAWHWDTPQADDLAGIPDSALGVMKQKAEQAGVDGWRVTLDMPVVQAVLAHAHNRHLRQRVYEAFTTRASDTGPNAGQWDNHPLMAEILDLRQEQAELLGYPNYAELSLAPKMAESADQVIAFLEDLAERAVPAARAEYAELEAFAKTFDGRTQLEAWDVGYYSERLREARYQLSPEDLRPYFQADQVMAGLFAVVQRLFAVTITERTDVDTWHDDVHFYEIHDADGDLRGQFYTDLYARS
;
A
#
# COMPACT_ATOMS: atom_id res chain seq x y z
N MET A 1 -31.25 -11.15 -12.59
CA MET A 1 -29.99 -11.92 -12.49
C MET A 1 -29.37 -11.50 -11.18
N THR A 2 -28.96 -12.46 -10.35
CA THR A 2 -28.26 -12.20 -9.09
C THR A 2 -26.91 -11.54 -9.40
N ASN A 3 -26.52 -10.54 -8.62
CA ASN A 3 -25.23 -9.89 -8.76
C ASN A 3 -24.14 -10.82 -8.21
N PRO A 4 -23.10 -11.20 -8.98
CA PRO A 4 -22.11 -12.19 -8.55
C PRO A 4 -21.31 -11.75 -7.31
N LEU A 5 -21.17 -10.44 -7.08
CA LEU A 5 -20.50 -9.92 -5.89
C LEU A 5 -21.30 -10.15 -4.59
N LEU A 6 -22.59 -10.46 -4.68
CA LEU A 6 -23.44 -10.77 -3.53
C LEU A 6 -23.45 -12.27 -3.18
N GLU A 7 -22.78 -13.12 -3.96
CA GLU A 7 -22.63 -14.55 -3.72
C GLU A 7 -21.27 -14.83 -3.06
N THR A 8 -21.21 -14.73 -1.72
CA THR A 8 -19.95 -14.64 -0.96
C THR A 8 -19.52 -15.93 -0.22
N ASP A 9 -20.22 -17.05 -0.45
CA ASP A 9 -19.96 -18.32 0.25
C ASP A 9 -18.72 -19.08 -0.26
N ALA A 10 -18.22 -18.73 -1.45
CA ALA A 10 -17.09 -19.37 -2.10
C ALA A 10 -16.00 -18.36 -2.45
N LEU A 11 -14.88 -18.85 -2.98
CA LEU A 11 -13.84 -17.98 -3.56
C LEU A 11 -14.44 -17.06 -4.63
N PRO A 12 -13.96 -15.81 -4.75
CA PRO A 12 -14.46 -14.87 -5.74
C PRO A 12 -14.34 -15.44 -7.16
N ARG A 13 -15.44 -15.36 -7.93
CA ARG A 13 -15.45 -15.69 -9.35
C ARG A 13 -15.06 -14.45 -10.15
N PHE A 14 -13.76 -14.14 -10.16
CA PHE A 14 -13.17 -12.98 -10.83
C PHE A 14 -13.64 -12.81 -12.28
N SER A 15 -13.79 -13.90 -13.04
CA SER A 15 -14.24 -13.86 -14.44
C SER A 15 -15.64 -13.28 -14.62
N ASP A 16 -16.48 -13.37 -13.57
CA ASP A 16 -17.88 -12.98 -13.60
C ASP A 16 -18.10 -11.53 -13.13
N ILE A 17 -17.10 -10.91 -12.48
CA ILE A 17 -17.16 -9.55 -11.97
C ILE A 17 -17.04 -8.56 -13.14
N ARG A 18 -18.07 -7.74 -13.35
CA ARG A 18 -18.07 -6.69 -14.37
C ARG A 18 -18.29 -5.30 -13.74
N PRO A 19 -17.81 -4.21 -14.37
CA PRO A 19 -17.94 -2.87 -13.81
C PRO A 19 -19.36 -2.48 -13.39
N GLU A 20 -20.37 -2.89 -14.16
CA GLU A 20 -21.78 -2.58 -13.87
C GLU A 20 -22.34 -3.31 -12.64
N HIS A 21 -21.65 -4.31 -12.10
CA HIS A 21 -22.04 -5.03 -10.89
C HIS A 21 -21.60 -4.32 -9.61
N ILE A 22 -20.52 -3.54 -9.69
CA ILE A 22 -19.77 -3.07 -8.52
C ILE A 22 -20.61 -2.12 -7.67
N GLN A 23 -20.99 -0.97 -8.23
CA GLN A 23 -21.70 0.06 -7.49
C GLN A 23 -23.04 -0.47 -6.91
N PRO A 24 -23.89 -1.18 -7.68
CA PRO A 24 -25.12 -1.74 -7.12
C PRO A 24 -24.90 -2.74 -5.98
N ALA A 25 -23.83 -3.56 -6.03
CA ALA A 25 -23.53 -4.51 -4.95
C ALA A 25 -23.12 -3.78 -3.67
N VAL A 26 -22.21 -2.81 -3.79
CA VAL A 26 -21.73 -2.01 -2.66
C VAL A 26 -22.88 -1.24 -2.02
N GLU A 27 -23.66 -0.50 -2.81
CA GLU A 27 -24.81 0.26 -2.29
C GLU A 27 -25.82 -0.63 -1.55
N GLN A 28 -26.12 -1.81 -2.10
CA GLN A 28 -27.02 -2.77 -1.45
C GLN A 28 -26.46 -3.25 -0.10
N VAL A 29 -25.20 -3.67 -0.04
CA VAL A 29 -24.59 -4.20 1.19
C VAL A 29 -24.50 -3.11 2.25
N LEU A 30 -24.13 -1.88 1.88
CA LEU A 30 -24.10 -0.75 2.80
C LEU A 30 -25.49 -0.41 3.35
N ALA A 31 -26.54 -0.49 2.52
CA ALA A 31 -27.91 -0.28 2.97
C ALA A 31 -28.39 -1.40 3.93
N ASP A 32 -28.12 -2.66 3.58
CA ASP A 32 -28.47 -3.81 4.41
C ASP A 32 -27.76 -3.77 5.77
N ASN A 33 -26.46 -3.44 5.77
CA ASN A 33 -25.66 -3.35 7.00
C ASN A 33 -26.18 -2.25 7.92
N ARG A 34 -26.49 -1.05 7.39
CA ARG A 34 -27.11 0.01 8.19
C ARG A 34 -28.40 -0.45 8.87
N ALA A 35 -29.29 -1.09 8.12
CA ALA A 35 -30.56 -1.58 8.67
C ALA A 35 -30.34 -2.65 9.75
N ALA A 36 -29.37 -3.56 9.54
CA ALA A 36 -29.02 -4.58 10.53
C ALA A 36 -28.41 -3.97 11.80
N ILE A 37 -27.53 -2.98 11.66
CA ILE A 37 -26.90 -2.26 12.78
C ILE A 37 -27.94 -1.48 13.58
N GLU A 38 -28.88 -0.80 12.92
CA GLU A 38 -30.01 -0.15 13.58
C GLU A 38 -30.85 -1.17 14.36
N ALA A 39 -31.14 -2.33 13.77
CA ALA A 39 -31.87 -3.39 14.44
C ALA A 39 -31.11 -3.99 15.63
N ILE A 40 -29.78 -4.14 15.56
CA ILE A 40 -28.93 -4.62 16.66
C ILE A 40 -28.93 -3.61 17.81
N THR A 41 -28.69 -2.34 17.51
CA THR A 41 -28.60 -1.26 18.51
C THR A 41 -29.95 -0.88 19.13
N ALA A 42 -31.06 -1.18 18.47
CA ALA A 42 -32.41 -0.98 19.01
C ALA A 42 -32.86 -2.08 19.98
N GLN A 43 -32.15 -3.22 20.07
CA GLN A 43 -32.50 -4.27 21.02
C GLN A 43 -32.26 -3.81 22.47
N PRO A 44 -33.17 -4.12 23.41
CA PRO A 44 -32.95 -3.78 24.81
C PRO A 44 -31.78 -4.62 25.38
N GLY A 45 -30.89 -3.96 26.11
CA GLY A 45 -29.74 -4.59 26.76
C GLY A 45 -30.08 -5.62 27.86
N PRO A 46 -29.07 -6.31 28.41
CA PRO A 46 -27.65 -6.09 28.16
C PRO A 46 -27.17 -6.69 26.83
N HIS A 47 -26.31 -5.95 26.13
CA HIS A 47 -25.62 -6.46 24.96
C HIS A 47 -24.52 -7.46 25.36
N THR A 48 -24.31 -8.47 24.53
CA THR A 48 -23.31 -9.54 24.73
C THR A 48 -22.44 -9.66 23.48
N TRP A 49 -21.33 -10.38 23.56
CA TRP A 49 -20.53 -10.73 22.38
C TRP A 49 -21.38 -11.27 21.22
N TYR A 50 -22.29 -12.20 21.51
CA TYR A 50 -23.10 -12.88 20.49
C TYR A 50 -24.27 -12.06 19.96
N THR A 51 -24.71 -11.02 20.69
CA THR A 51 -25.83 -10.16 20.28
C THR A 51 -25.38 -8.81 19.72
N LEU A 52 -24.10 -8.44 19.92
CA LEU A 52 -23.52 -7.19 19.44
C LEU A 52 -22.31 -7.46 18.52
N VAL A 53 -21.21 -7.97 19.06
CA VAL A 53 -19.91 -7.99 18.36
C VAL A 53 -19.89 -8.99 17.21
N ALA A 54 -20.24 -10.26 17.45
CA ALA A 54 -20.19 -11.29 16.42
C ALA A 54 -21.13 -10.99 15.22
N PRO A 55 -22.36 -10.49 15.41
CA PRO A 55 -23.18 -10.03 14.29
C PRO A 55 -22.56 -8.85 13.53
N LEU A 56 -21.92 -7.89 14.21
CA LEU A 56 -21.24 -6.77 13.54
C LEU A 56 -20.05 -7.24 12.71
N GLU A 57 -19.23 -8.16 13.24
CA GLU A 57 -18.13 -8.77 12.49
C GLU A 57 -18.61 -9.50 11.23
N GLN A 58 -19.77 -10.16 11.27
CA GLN A 58 -20.37 -10.81 10.09
C GLN A 58 -20.84 -9.80 9.04
N LEU A 59 -21.36 -8.64 9.45
CA LEU A 59 -21.78 -7.58 8.53
C LEU A 59 -20.56 -6.95 7.84
N GLU A 60 -19.48 -6.75 8.58
CA GLU A 60 -18.23 -6.22 8.03
C GLU A 60 -17.53 -7.22 7.11
N ASP A 61 -17.44 -8.50 7.52
CA ASP A 61 -16.92 -9.58 6.66
C ASP A 61 -17.72 -9.70 5.35
N ARG A 62 -19.05 -9.50 5.39
CA ARG A 62 -19.87 -9.45 4.17
C ARG A 62 -19.50 -8.28 3.26
N LEU A 63 -19.27 -7.09 3.81
CA LEU A 63 -18.82 -5.92 3.04
C LEU A 63 -17.44 -6.18 2.43
N GLU A 64 -16.52 -6.74 3.19
CA GLU A 64 -15.18 -7.06 2.72
C GLU A 64 -15.19 -8.13 1.63
N LYS A 65 -16.00 -9.18 1.74
CA LYS A 65 -16.16 -10.19 0.68
C LYS A 65 -16.69 -9.62 -0.63
N VAL A 66 -17.43 -8.50 -0.59
CA VAL A 66 -17.91 -7.77 -1.77
C VAL A 66 -16.84 -6.82 -2.31
N TRP A 67 -16.16 -6.09 -1.44
CA TRP A 67 -15.25 -5.02 -1.83
C TRP A 67 -13.83 -5.49 -2.16
N SER A 68 -13.28 -6.44 -1.39
CA SER A 68 -11.92 -6.95 -1.55
C SER A 68 -11.64 -7.47 -2.98
N PRO A 69 -12.52 -8.28 -3.63
CA PRO A 69 -12.30 -8.71 -5.01
C PRO A 69 -12.25 -7.55 -6.02
N VAL A 70 -13.08 -6.53 -5.81
CA VAL A 70 -13.14 -5.34 -6.66
C VAL A 70 -11.87 -4.49 -6.51
N SER A 71 -11.48 -4.22 -5.27
CA SER A 71 -10.23 -3.52 -4.94
C SER A 71 -9.02 -4.25 -5.52
N HIS A 72 -9.00 -5.58 -5.39
CA HIS A 72 -7.96 -6.42 -5.97
C HIS A 72 -7.90 -6.30 -7.49
N LEU A 73 -9.01 -6.49 -8.21
CA LEU A 73 -9.06 -6.32 -9.67
C LEU A 73 -8.63 -4.92 -10.11
N ASN A 74 -9.01 -3.88 -9.36
CA ASN A 74 -8.57 -2.51 -9.65
C ASN A 74 -7.04 -2.37 -9.54
N ALA A 75 -6.38 -3.15 -8.68
CA ALA A 75 -4.93 -3.13 -8.52
C ALA A 75 -4.17 -3.97 -9.58
N VAL A 76 -4.73 -5.09 -10.05
CA VAL A 76 -4.00 -6.07 -10.90
C VAL A 76 -4.53 -6.21 -12.33
N MET A 77 -5.78 -5.81 -12.60
CA MET A 77 -6.45 -5.89 -13.90
C MET A 77 -7.20 -4.59 -14.22
N ASN A 78 -6.54 -3.45 -14.00
CA ASN A 78 -7.16 -2.14 -14.13
C ASN A 78 -7.64 -1.86 -15.57
N THR A 79 -8.86 -1.38 -15.71
CA THR A 79 -9.39 -0.83 -16.97
C THR A 79 -10.08 0.49 -16.68
N GLU A 80 -10.27 1.35 -17.69
CA GLU A 80 -10.95 2.64 -17.52
C GLU A 80 -12.36 2.45 -16.91
N ALA A 81 -13.11 1.45 -17.39
CA ALA A 81 -14.44 1.14 -16.88
C ALA A 81 -14.41 0.63 -15.42
N LEU A 82 -13.45 -0.26 -15.09
CA LEU A 82 -13.29 -0.77 -13.73
C LEU A 82 -12.88 0.35 -12.75
N ARG A 83 -11.92 1.19 -13.16
CA ARG A 83 -11.46 2.34 -12.38
C ARG A 83 -12.60 3.33 -12.11
N ALA A 84 -13.41 3.62 -13.12
CA ALA A 84 -14.56 4.49 -12.96
C ALA A 84 -15.59 3.93 -11.96
N ALA A 85 -15.90 2.63 -12.05
CA ALA A 85 -16.81 1.97 -11.12
C ALA A 85 -16.26 1.88 -9.68
N TYR A 86 -14.96 1.57 -9.54
CA TYR A 86 -14.25 1.58 -8.25
C TYR A 86 -14.31 2.97 -7.61
N ASN A 87 -13.92 4.01 -8.35
CA ASN A 87 -13.91 5.40 -7.86
C ASN A 87 -15.31 5.90 -7.48
N ALA A 88 -16.36 5.46 -8.18
CA ALA A 88 -17.74 5.82 -7.85
C ALA A 88 -18.19 5.29 -6.47
N CYS A 89 -17.57 4.21 -5.97
CA CYS A 89 -17.92 3.60 -4.68
C CYS A 89 -17.19 4.23 -3.48
N LEU A 90 -16.00 4.81 -3.70
CA LEU A 90 -15.15 5.33 -2.62
C LEU A 90 -15.86 6.36 -1.72
N PRO A 91 -16.63 7.34 -2.25
CA PRO A 91 -17.34 8.29 -1.38
C PRO A 91 -18.36 7.61 -0.46
N ALA A 92 -19.11 6.62 -0.97
CA ALA A 92 -20.12 5.91 -0.20
C ALA A 92 -19.50 5.01 0.88
N LEU A 93 -18.40 4.32 0.56
CA LEU A 93 -17.63 3.52 1.53
C LEU A 93 -17.01 4.40 2.62
N SER A 94 -16.38 5.52 2.25
CA SER A 94 -15.78 6.45 3.21
C SER A 94 -16.84 7.06 4.15
N ALA A 95 -17.99 7.46 3.59
CA ALA A 95 -19.12 7.95 4.37
C ALA A 95 -19.65 6.88 5.34
N TYR A 96 -19.77 5.62 4.90
CA TYR A 96 -20.18 4.50 5.76
C TYR A 96 -19.20 4.26 6.91
N HIS A 97 -17.90 4.17 6.67
CA HIS A 97 -16.92 3.96 7.75
C HIS A 97 -16.92 5.13 8.75
N THR A 98 -17.06 6.36 8.27
CA THR A 98 -17.19 7.55 9.13
C THR A 98 -18.46 7.48 9.97
N GLU A 99 -19.60 7.12 9.36
CA GLU A 99 -20.87 6.92 10.04
C GLU A 99 -20.76 5.85 11.13
N MET A 100 -20.12 4.71 10.83
CA MET A 100 -19.92 3.63 11.79
C MET A 100 -19.03 4.06 12.94
N GLY A 101 -17.87 4.67 12.67
CA GLY A 101 -16.95 5.15 13.71
C GLY A 101 -17.54 6.28 14.57
N GLN A 102 -18.53 7.03 14.08
CA GLN A 102 -19.19 8.11 14.83
C GLN A 102 -20.57 7.74 15.38
N ASN A 103 -20.95 6.46 15.30
CA ASN A 103 -22.24 5.96 15.75
C ASN A 103 -22.26 5.85 17.29
N ALA A 104 -22.93 6.82 17.93
CA ALA A 104 -23.02 6.90 19.39
C ALA A 104 -23.80 5.73 20.01
N ALA A 105 -24.77 5.16 19.29
CA ALA A 105 -25.53 4.01 19.79
C ALA A 105 -24.66 2.75 19.82
N LEU A 106 -23.85 2.52 18.79
CA LEU A 106 -22.86 1.44 18.77
C LEU A 106 -21.82 1.64 19.88
N TYR A 107 -21.21 2.82 19.98
CA TYR A 107 -20.25 3.11 21.04
C TYR A 107 -20.85 2.87 22.44
N GLY A 108 -22.09 3.33 22.67
CA GLY A 108 -22.82 3.07 23.91
C GLY A 108 -23.01 1.58 24.20
N ALA A 109 -23.38 0.78 23.20
CA ALA A 109 -23.54 -0.66 23.34
C ALA A 109 -22.21 -1.39 23.63
N PHE A 110 -21.12 -0.99 22.98
CA PHE A 110 -19.78 -1.52 23.28
C PHE A 110 -19.31 -1.15 24.68
N ARG A 111 -19.60 0.08 25.12
CA ARG A 111 -19.31 0.52 26.49
C ARG A 111 -20.09 -0.29 27.51
N GLU A 112 -21.40 -0.45 27.33
CA GLU A 112 -22.24 -1.27 28.20
C GLU A 112 -21.70 -2.70 28.29
N LEU A 113 -21.31 -3.30 27.16
CA LEU A 113 -20.67 -4.61 27.14
C LEU A 113 -19.37 -4.60 27.97
N SER A 114 -18.46 -3.65 27.73
CA SER A 114 -17.16 -3.57 28.43
C SER A 114 -17.27 -3.36 29.95
N GLU A 115 -18.36 -2.75 30.41
CA GLU A 115 -18.64 -2.49 31.82
C GLU A 115 -19.46 -3.63 32.49
N SER A 116 -19.80 -4.69 31.73
CA SER A 116 -20.65 -5.80 32.19
C SER A 116 -19.87 -6.99 32.78
N GLU A 117 -20.55 -7.84 33.56
CA GLU A 117 -19.98 -9.12 34.02
C GLU A 117 -19.64 -10.09 32.87
N ASP A 118 -20.30 -9.95 31.71
CA ASP A 118 -20.06 -10.83 30.56
C ASP A 118 -18.72 -10.51 29.89
N TYR A 119 -18.25 -9.27 29.94
CA TYR A 119 -16.90 -8.90 29.46
C TYR A 119 -15.80 -9.64 30.22
N GLU A 120 -15.93 -9.78 31.54
CA GLU A 120 -14.96 -10.52 32.35
C GLU A 120 -14.88 -12.01 31.97
N ARG A 121 -15.94 -12.56 31.36
CA ARG A 121 -16.03 -13.96 30.92
C ARG A 121 -15.55 -14.19 29.49
N LEU A 122 -15.33 -13.13 28.70
CA LEU A 122 -14.86 -13.25 27.33
C LEU A 122 -13.48 -13.90 27.24
N GLU A 123 -13.18 -14.52 26.11
CA GLU A 123 -11.83 -14.96 25.82
C GLU A 123 -10.91 -13.75 25.55
N GLN A 124 -9.58 -13.97 25.54
CA GLN A 124 -8.61 -12.88 25.43
C GLN A 124 -8.76 -12.11 24.11
N ASP A 125 -8.93 -12.83 23.01
CA ASP A 125 -9.15 -12.30 21.66
C ASP A 125 -10.45 -11.50 21.58
N GLN A 126 -11.53 -12.01 22.18
CA GLN A 126 -12.82 -11.33 22.24
C GLN A 126 -12.73 -10.02 23.03
N ARG A 127 -12.09 -10.03 24.21
CA ARG A 127 -11.85 -8.78 24.97
C ARG A 127 -11.04 -7.79 24.14
N GLN A 128 -9.98 -8.25 23.49
CA GLN A 128 -9.15 -7.39 22.66
C GLN A 128 -9.93 -6.77 21.50
N SER A 129 -10.86 -7.49 20.87
CA SER A 129 -11.75 -6.97 19.82
C SER A 129 -12.65 -5.85 20.38
N VAL A 130 -13.25 -6.04 21.56
CA VAL A 130 -14.04 -5.00 22.24
C VAL A 130 -13.19 -3.77 22.59
N ASP A 131 -12.01 -3.97 23.17
CA ASP A 131 -11.13 -2.87 23.58
C ASP A 131 -10.63 -2.06 22.37
N ASN A 132 -10.27 -2.75 21.29
CA ASN A 132 -9.86 -2.11 20.04
C ASN A 132 -11.03 -1.31 19.44
N ALA A 133 -12.24 -1.88 19.40
CA ALA A 133 -13.41 -1.17 18.90
C ALA A 133 -13.67 0.13 19.69
N LEU A 134 -13.64 0.07 21.02
CA LEU A 134 -13.80 1.25 21.89
C LEU A 134 -12.74 2.32 21.63
N ARG A 135 -11.46 1.92 21.54
CA ARG A 135 -10.38 2.84 21.17
C ARG A 135 -10.65 3.47 19.80
N ASP A 136 -11.03 2.68 18.81
CA ASP A 136 -11.19 3.14 17.43
C ASP A 136 -12.40 4.07 17.29
N PHE A 137 -13.48 3.85 18.06
CA PHE A 137 -14.59 4.79 18.23
C PHE A 137 -14.11 6.15 18.77
N GLU A 138 -13.29 6.15 19.81
CA GLU A 138 -12.73 7.38 20.40
C GLU A 138 -11.82 8.11 19.41
N LEU A 139 -10.97 7.38 18.68
CA LEU A 139 -10.11 7.92 17.62
C LEU A 139 -10.91 8.43 16.41
N ALA A 140 -12.12 7.92 16.19
CA ALA A 140 -13.07 8.43 15.20
C ALA A 140 -13.87 9.66 15.70
N GLY A 141 -13.60 10.11 16.94
CA GLY A 141 -14.23 11.27 17.54
C GLY A 141 -15.68 11.05 17.95
N VAL A 142 -16.10 9.82 18.25
CA VAL A 142 -17.49 9.55 18.67
C VAL A 142 -17.89 10.31 19.94
N ALA A 143 -16.93 10.52 20.84
CA ALA A 143 -17.09 11.21 22.12
C ALA A 143 -17.05 12.74 22.01
N LEU A 144 -16.83 13.27 20.79
CA LEU A 144 -16.92 14.71 20.54
C LEU A 144 -18.40 15.13 20.50
N GLU A 145 -18.69 16.28 21.08
CA GLU A 145 -20.03 16.86 21.11
C GLU A 145 -20.15 18.05 20.15
N ASP A 146 -21.38 18.33 19.70
CA ASP A 146 -21.80 19.54 19.00
C ASP A 146 -20.86 20.00 17.85
N GLU A 147 -20.25 21.19 17.98
CA GLU A 147 -19.40 21.78 16.96
C GLU A 147 -18.10 21.01 16.72
N ALA A 148 -17.54 20.38 17.77
CA ALA A 148 -16.29 19.63 17.66
C ALA A 148 -16.46 18.39 16.78
N LYS A 149 -17.59 17.67 16.92
CA LYS A 149 -17.93 16.52 16.08
C LYS A 149 -18.11 16.91 14.62
N THR A 150 -18.82 18.02 14.38
CA THR A 150 -19.03 18.56 13.02
C THR A 150 -17.70 18.97 12.39
N ARG A 151 -16.82 19.62 13.15
CA ARG A 151 -15.50 20.03 12.67
C ARG A 151 -14.61 18.82 12.37
N TYR A 152 -14.59 17.81 13.24
CA TYR A 152 -13.83 16.58 13.00
C TYR A 152 -14.26 15.90 11.70
N ALA A 153 -15.57 15.74 11.46
CA ALA A 153 -16.07 15.13 10.24
C ALA A 153 -15.65 15.91 8.97
N ALA A 154 -15.68 17.25 9.03
CA ALA A 154 -15.21 18.10 7.93
C ALA A 154 -13.70 17.96 7.69
N ILE A 155 -12.89 17.87 8.75
CA ILE A 155 -11.45 17.63 8.65
C ILE A 155 -11.17 16.27 8.01
N ALA A 156 -11.83 15.20 8.47
CA ALA A 156 -11.66 13.86 7.94
C ALA A 156 -12.00 13.79 6.44
N ALA A 157 -13.12 14.39 6.02
CA ALA A 157 -13.51 14.46 4.62
C ALA A 157 -12.48 15.22 3.77
N ARG A 158 -11.97 16.37 4.26
CA ARG A 158 -10.97 17.16 3.56
C ARG A 158 -9.62 16.45 3.46
N LEU A 159 -9.18 15.78 4.52
CA LEU A 159 -7.95 14.98 4.51
C LEU A 159 -8.02 13.84 3.48
N ALA A 160 -9.18 13.19 3.33
CA ALA A 160 -9.38 12.16 2.30
C ALA A 160 -9.29 12.72 0.88
N GLU A 161 -9.91 13.88 0.62
CA GLU A 161 -9.82 14.59 -0.67
C GLU A 161 -8.36 14.97 -0.99
N LEU A 162 -7.65 15.56 -0.02
CA LEU A 162 -6.24 15.97 -0.17
C LEU A 162 -5.32 14.77 -0.42
N ALA A 163 -5.55 13.64 0.24
CA ALA A 163 -4.79 12.42 0.03
C ALA A 163 -4.97 11.86 -1.38
N SER A 164 -6.22 11.81 -1.90
CA SER A 164 -6.50 11.42 -3.28
C SER A 164 -5.78 12.34 -4.26
N LYS A 165 -5.91 13.66 -4.06
CA LYS A 165 -5.31 14.66 -4.94
C LYS A 165 -3.78 14.60 -4.93
N PHE A 166 -3.16 14.37 -3.77
CA PHE A 166 -1.73 14.18 -3.64
C PHE A 166 -1.23 13.00 -4.49
N GLN A 167 -1.93 11.86 -4.42
CA GLN A 167 -1.59 10.66 -5.20
C GLN A 167 -1.79 10.86 -6.70
N GLU A 168 -2.91 11.45 -7.11
CA GLU A 168 -3.18 11.81 -8.52
C GLU A 168 -2.07 12.70 -9.10
N ASN A 169 -1.70 13.78 -8.38
CA ASN A 169 -0.63 14.68 -8.79
C ASN A 169 0.72 13.96 -8.94
N LEU A 170 1.03 13.03 -8.03
CA LEU A 170 2.28 12.25 -8.09
C LEU A 170 2.30 11.28 -9.28
N LEU A 171 1.17 10.65 -9.59
CA LEU A 171 1.01 9.77 -10.75
C LEU A 171 1.15 10.58 -12.05
N ASP A 172 0.40 11.66 -12.19
CA ASP A 172 0.45 12.52 -13.37
C ASP A 172 1.86 13.08 -13.60
N ALA A 173 2.56 13.50 -12.54
CA ALA A 173 3.94 13.98 -12.63
C ALA A 173 4.93 12.88 -13.03
N THR A 174 4.66 11.62 -12.64
CA THR A 174 5.46 10.45 -13.04
C THR A 174 5.26 10.14 -14.52
N ASP A 175 4.01 10.13 -14.97
CA ASP A 175 3.62 9.75 -16.34
C ASP A 175 3.97 10.84 -17.38
N ALA A 176 3.92 12.11 -16.98
CA ALA A 176 4.20 13.21 -17.88
C ALA A 176 5.67 13.30 -18.31
N TRP A 177 6.60 12.86 -17.47
CA TRP A 177 8.02 12.93 -17.77
C TRP A 177 8.48 11.73 -18.60
N HIS A 178 9.16 12.02 -19.70
CA HIS A 178 9.87 11.03 -20.48
C HIS A 178 11.09 11.63 -21.16
N TRP A 179 12.04 10.78 -21.52
CA TRP A 179 13.14 11.13 -22.39
C TRP A 179 13.34 10.05 -23.45
N ASP A 180 13.17 10.44 -24.71
CA ASP A 180 13.25 9.53 -25.85
C ASP A 180 14.61 9.66 -26.55
N THR A 181 15.19 8.54 -26.95
CA THR A 181 16.38 8.52 -27.80
C THR A 181 16.33 7.38 -28.83
N PRO A 182 16.68 7.64 -30.10
CA PRO A 182 16.94 6.59 -31.08
C PRO A 182 18.36 6.02 -30.98
N GLN A 183 19.23 6.58 -30.13
CA GLN A 183 20.64 6.23 -30.07
C GLN A 183 20.91 5.24 -28.92
N ALA A 184 21.32 4.02 -29.26
CA ALA A 184 21.66 2.99 -28.27
C ALA A 184 22.83 3.40 -27.36
N ASP A 185 23.79 4.17 -27.90
CA ASP A 185 24.98 4.62 -27.17
C ASP A 185 24.64 5.53 -25.98
N ASP A 186 23.52 6.26 -26.04
CA ASP A 186 23.08 7.07 -24.91
C ASP A 186 22.69 6.23 -23.68
N LEU A 187 22.33 4.97 -23.91
CA LEU A 187 21.85 4.00 -22.92
C LEU A 187 22.93 2.97 -22.56
N ALA A 188 24.18 3.21 -22.93
CA ALA A 188 25.28 2.30 -22.66
C ALA A 188 25.37 1.94 -21.16
N GLY A 189 25.53 0.65 -20.88
CA GLY A 189 25.65 0.09 -19.52
C GLY A 189 24.33 -0.37 -18.92
N ILE A 190 23.18 0.13 -19.40
CA ILE A 190 21.86 -0.26 -18.88
C ILE A 190 21.60 -1.75 -19.22
N PRO A 191 21.13 -2.58 -18.26
CA PRO A 191 20.82 -3.99 -18.51
C PRO A 191 19.75 -4.21 -19.58
N ASP A 192 19.87 -5.30 -20.35
CA ASP A 192 18.95 -5.65 -21.44
C ASP A 192 17.48 -5.76 -20.99
N SER A 193 17.24 -6.19 -19.74
CA SER A 193 15.91 -6.23 -19.14
C SER A 193 15.25 -4.85 -19.09
N ALA A 194 15.98 -3.85 -18.61
CA ALA A 194 15.50 -2.47 -18.54
C ALA A 194 15.40 -1.83 -19.93
N LEU A 195 16.35 -2.13 -20.84
CA LEU A 195 16.26 -1.70 -22.24
C LEU A 195 15.02 -2.26 -22.94
N GLY A 196 14.63 -3.50 -22.64
CA GLY A 196 13.40 -4.12 -23.12
C GLY A 196 12.16 -3.34 -22.70
N VAL A 197 12.08 -2.96 -21.42
CA VAL A 197 10.97 -2.13 -20.89
C VAL A 197 10.92 -0.76 -21.57
N MET A 198 12.06 -0.07 -21.68
CA MET A 198 12.13 1.24 -22.34
C MET A 198 11.73 1.18 -23.82
N LYS A 199 12.07 0.08 -24.50
CA LYS A 199 11.70 -0.15 -25.90
C LYS A 199 10.20 -0.41 -26.05
N GLN A 200 9.62 -1.25 -25.19
CA GLN A 200 8.18 -1.49 -25.18
C GLN A 200 7.40 -0.19 -24.97
N LYS A 201 7.85 0.67 -24.04
CA LYS A 201 7.24 1.99 -23.81
C LYS A 201 7.37 2.93 -25.01
N ALA A 202 8.49 2.86 -25.74
CA ALA A 202 8.67 3.62 -26.98
C ALA A 202 7.67 3.16 -28.07
N GLU A 203 7.53 1.85 -28.24
CA GLU A 203 6.58 1.24 -29.19
C GLU A 203 5.12 1.63 -28.86
N GLN A 204 4.72 1.56 -27.59
CA GLN A 204 3.40 1.99 -27.13
C GLN A 204 3.13 3.48 -27.37
N ALA A 205 4.17 4.30 -27.25
CA ALA A 205 4.09 5.74 -27.50
C ALA A 205 4.23 6.15 -28.97
N GLY A 206 4.51 5.20 -29.87
CA GLY A 206 4.74 5.47 -31.29
C GLY A 206 6.01 6.29 -31.56
N VAL A 207 7.04 6.15 -30.72
CA VAL A 207 8.35 6.80 -30.90
C VAL A 207 9.44 5.78 -31.24
N ASP A 208 10.37 6.15 -32.12
CA ASP A 208 11.47 5.29 -32.51
C ASP A 208 12.52 5.17 -31.39
N GLY A 209 13.05 3.96 -31.18
CA GLY A 209 14.13 3.70 -30.24
C GLY A 209 13.64 3.32 -28.84
N TRP A 210 14.04 4.10 -27.85
CA TRP A 210 13.77 3.83 -26.43
C TRP A 210 13.19 5.07 -25.75
N ARG A 211 12.26 4.81 -24.82
CA ARG A 211 11.63 5.81 -23.97
C ARG A 211 12.00 5.55 -22.51
N VAL A 212 12.76 6.47 -21.91
CA VAL A 212 13.08 6.46 -20.48
C VAL A 212 11.98 7.19 -19.72
N THR A 213 11.47 6.58 -18.66
CA THR A 213 10.36 7.06 -17.83
C THR A 213 10.73 7.04 -16.34
N LEU A 214 9.83 7.49 -15.46
CA LEU A 214 10.07 7.62 -14.02
C LEU A 214 9.57 6.43 -13.18
N ASP A 215 9.18 5.31 -13.79
CA ASP A 215 8.85 4.09 -13.06
C ASP A 215 10.10 3.55 -12.35
N MET A 216 9.93 3.07 -11.13
CA MET A 216 11.06 2.68 -10.26
C MET A 216 12.07 1.73 -10.91
N PRO A 217 11.68 0.67 -11.65
CA PRO A 217 12.65 -0.21 -12.30
C PRO A 217 13.54 0.52 -13.32
N VAL A 218 12.97 1.46 -14.09
CA VAL A 218 13.69 2.25 -15.08
C VAL A 218 14.65 3.23 -14.40
N VAL A 219 14.15 3.94 -13.37
CA VAL A 219 14.95 4.90 -12.59
C VAL A 219 16.14 4.20 -11.94
N GLN A 220 15.91 3.07 -11.26
CA GLN A 220 16.98 2.29 -10.63
C GLN A 220 18.00 1.83 -11.65
N ALA A 221 17.58 1.27 -12.79
CA ALA A 221 18.49 0.82 -13.84
C ALA A 221 19.36 1.96 -14.38
N VAL A 222 18.77 3.13 -14.65
CA VAL A 222 19.51 4.30 -15.12
C VAL A 222 20.52 4.78 -14.08
N LEU A 223 20.10 5.01 -12.83
CA LEU A 223 20.98 5.57 -11.80
C LEU A 223 22.10 4.63 -11.38
N ALA A 224 21.90 3.32 -11.51
CA ALA A 224 22.87 2.29 -11.14
C ALA A 224 23.83 1.91 -12.29
N HIS A 225 23.39 1.97 -13.54
CA HIS A 225 24.14 1.35 -14.65
C HIS A 225 24.42 2.26 -15.84
N ALA A 226 23.68 3.36 -16.04
CA ALA A 226 23.89 4.20 -17.23
C ALA A 226 25.27 4.86 -17.19
N HIS A 227 26.10 4.59 -18.20
CA HIS A 227 27.41 5.24 -18.36
C HIS A 227 27.27 6.75 -18.63
N ASN A 228 26.16 7.15 -19.27
CA ASN A 228 25.84 8.53 -19.55
C ASN A 228 25.45 9.29 -18.26
N ARG A 229 26.41 10.01 -17.67
CA ARG A 229 26.19 10.81 -16.45
C ARG A 229 25.08 11.85 -16.59
N HIS A 230 24.93 12.44 -17.76
CA HIS A 230 23.89 13.44 -17.99
C HIS A 230 22.49 12.82 -18.04
N LEU A 231 22.36 11.58 -18.55
CA LEU A 231 21.12 10.81 -18.41
C LEU A 231 20.80 10.54 -16.94
N ARG A 232 21.79 10.11 -16.14
CA ARG A 232 21.61 9.92 -14.69
C ARG A 232 21.14 11.19 -14.00
N GLN A 233 21.76 12.32 -14.31
CA GLN A 233 21.36 13.62 -13.76
C GLN A 233 19.91 13.96 -14.12
N ARG A 234 19.52 13.85 -15.40
CA ARG A 234 18.16 14.14 -15.86
C ARG A 234 17.11 13.28 -15.14
N VAL A 235 17.36 11.98 -15.07
CA VAL A 235 16.45 11.03 -14.40
C VAL A 235 16.38 11.31 -12.90
N TYR A 236 17.50 11.54 -12.24
CA TYR A 236 17.55 11.87 -10.82
C TYR A 236 16.75 13.14 -10.51
N GLU A 237 17.07 14.25 -11.19
CA GLU A 237 16.41 15.54 -10.98
C GLU A 237 14.91 15.40 -11.20
N ALA A 238 14.49 14.82 -12.34
CA ALA A 238 13.08 14.59 -12.64
C ALA A 238 12.38 13.73 -11.58
N PHE A 239 13.00 12.63 -11.16
CA PHE A 239 12.42 11.72 -10.17
C PHE A 239 12.27 12.34 -8.78
N THR A 240 13.28 13.07 -8.31
CA THR A 240 13.27 13.69 -6.96
C THR A 240 12.42 14.95 -6.87
N THR A 241 12.04 15.56 -8.00
CA THR A 241 11.24 16.79 -8.06
C THR A 241 9.82 16.56 -8.59
N ARG A 242 9.37 15.30 -8.66
CA ARG A 242 8.00 14.98 -9.05
C ARG A 242 6.99 15.68 -8.15
N ALA A 243 5.90 16.16 -8.75
CA ALA A 243 4.80 16.82 -8.07
C ALA A 243 5.26 17.95 -7.13
N SER A 244 6.22 18.76 -7.59
CA SER A 244 6.83 19.83 -6.80
C SER A 244 6.79 21.18 -7.53
N ASP A 245 7.16 22.24 -6.83
CA ASP A 245 7.38 23.59 -7.35
C ASP A 245 8.72 23.73 -8.11
N THR A 246 9.48 22.64 -8.22
CA THR A 246 10.76 22.58 -8.93
C THR A 246 10.79 21.44 -9.95
N GLY A 247 11.85 21.39 -10.76
CA GLY A 247 12.04 20.34 -11.75
C GLY A 247 11.41 20.60 -13.12
N PRO A 248 11.35 19.58 -13.99
CA PRO A 248 10.93 19.73 -15.38
C PRO A 248 9.45 20.10 -15.55
N ASN A 249 8.62 19.82 -14.53
CA ASN A 249 7.17 20.06 -14.52
C ASN A 249 6.75 20.97 -13.36
N ALA A 250 7.66 21.85 -12.92
CA ALA A 250 7.50 22.75 -11.79
C ALA A 250 6.13 23.46 -11.78
N GLY A 251 5.40 23.34 -10.68
CA GLY A 251 4.14 24.06 -10.45
C GLY A 251 2.90 23.46 -11.16
N GLN A 252 3.05 22.43 -12.00
CA GLN A 252 1.90 21.83 -12.70
C GLN A 252 1.08 20.90 -11.79
N TRP A 253 1.76 20.10 -10.97
CA TRP A 253 1.17 19.13 -10.02
C TRP A 253 1.76 19.31 -8.62
N ASP A 254 1.97 20.56 -8.21
CA ASP A 254 2.66 20.88 -6.97
C ASP A 254 1.87 20.40 -5.74
N ASN A 255 2.48 19.49 -4.97
CA ASN A 255 1.93 18.94 -3.75
C ASN A 255 2.29 19.75 -2.49
N HIS A 256 3.17 20.77 -2.56
CA HIS A 256 3.54 21.56 -1.37
C HIS A 256 2.34 22.20 -0.67
N PRO A 257 1.38 22.86 -1.37
CA PRO A 257 0.22 23.44 -0.71
C PRO A 257 -0.67 22.37 -0.06
N LEU A 258 -0.81 21.20 -0.69
CA LEU A 258 -1.59 20.09 -0.14
C LEU A 258 -0.94 19.53 1.12
N MET A 259 0.39 19.35 1.12
CA MET A 259 1.13 18.88 2.29
C MET A 259 0.98 19.84 3.48
N ALA A 260 1.05 21.16 3.24
CA ALA A 260 0.84 22.15 4.29
C ALA A 260 -0.58 22.05 4.88
N GLU A 261 -1.61 22.00 4.04
CA GLU A 261 -3.00 21.86 4.50
C GLU A 261 -3.23 20.53 5.25
N ILE A 262 -2.64 19.43 4.78
CA ILE A 262 -2.69 18.13 5.47
C ILE A 262 -2.09 18.21 6.87
N LEU A 263 -0.94 18.87 7.03
CA LEU A 263 -0.27 19.01 8.33
C LEU A 263 -1.10 19.85 9.30
N ASP A 264 -1.64 20.99 8.84
CA ASP A 264 -2.50 21.86 9.64
C ASP A 264 -3.77 21.11 10.11
N LEU A 265 -4.44 20.41 9.19
CA LEU A 265 -5.65 19.64 9.48
C LEU A 265 -5.38 18.45 10.42
N ARG A 266 -4.23 17.78 10.26
CA ARG A 266 -3.82 16.68 11.16
C ARG A 266 -3.50 17.18 12.57
N GLN A 267 -2.91 18.36 12.69
CA GLN A 267 -2.67 18.98 13.99
C GLN A 267 -4.00 19.33 14.67
N GLU A 268 -4.92 19.97 13.95
CA GLU A 268 -6.26 20.30 14.49
C GLU A 268 -7.06 19.03 14.85
N GLN A 269 -6.97 17.97 14.05
CA GLN A 269 -7.59 16.67 14.34
C GLN A 269 -7.08 16.08 15.66
N ALA A 270 -5.77 16.13 15.90
CA ALA A 270 -5.18 15.66 17.14
C ALA A 270 -5.65 16.46 18.35
N GLU A 271 -5.68 17.79 18.23
CA GLU A 271 -6.13 18.69 19.30
C GLU A 271 -7.59 18.46 19.67
N LEU A 272 -8.47 18.26 18.68
CA LEU A 272 -9.88 17.93 18.92
C LEU A 272 -10.04 16.64 19.73
N LEU A 273 -9.18 15.65 19.49
CA LEU A 273 -9.20 14.37 20.20
C LEU A 273 -8.37 14.39 21.50
N GLY A 274 -7.84 15.54 21.92
CA GLY A 274 -7.08 15.68 23.16
C GLY A 274 -5.62 15.22 23.09
N TYR A 275 -5.07 15.01 21.90
CA TYR A 275 -3.66 14.70 21.68
C TYR A 275 -2.86 15.97 21.39
N PRO A 276 -1.59 16.07 21.85
CA PRO A 276 -0.78 17.28 21.66
C PRO A 276 -0.33 17.48 20.21
N ASN A 277 -0.24 16.40 19.43
CA ASN A 277 0.14 16.41 18.02
C ASN A 277 -0.34 15.13 17.33
N TYR A 278 -0.28 15.12 16.00
CA TYR A 278 -0.73 13.99 15.20
C TYR A 278 0.12 12.71 15.37
N ALA A 279 1.40 12.82 15.74
CA ALA A 279 2.23 11.63 15.96
C ALA A 279 1.72 10.84 17.17
N GLU A 280 1.37 11.51 18.27
CA GLU A 280 0.77 10.88 19.45
C GLU A 280 -0.59 10.26 19.12
N LEU A 281 -1.45 10.98 18.36
CA LEU A 281 -2.71 10.41 17.87
C LEU A 281 -2.48 9.16 17.03
N SER A 282 -1.50 9.19 16.12
CA SER A 282 -1.15 8.07 15.25
C SER A 282 -0.61 6.86 16.02
N LEU A 283 0.01 7.09 17.17
CA LEU A 283 0.61 6.05 18.01
C LEU A 283 -0.40 5.34 18.91
N ALA A 284 -1.56 5.93 19.19
CA ALA A 284 -2.59 5.32 20.04
C ALA A 284 -2.95 3.86 19.70
N PRO A 285 -3.06 3.44 18.42
CA PRO A 285 -3.27 2.04 18.05
C PRO A 285 -1.98 1.23 17.81
N LYS A 286 -0.78 1.82 17.98
CA LYS A 286 0.52 1.20 17.65
C LYS A 286 1.24 0.70 18.91
N MET A 287 2.32 -0.07 18.71
CA MET A 287 3.11 -0.65 19.81
C MET A 287 4.01 0.36 20.53
N ALA A 288 4.43 1.43 19.85
CA ALA A 288 5.30 2.45 20.46
C ALA A 288 4.48 3.37 21.36
N GLU A 289 5.00 3.66 22.54
CA GLU A 289 4.26 4.30 23.64
C GLU A 289 4.23 5.83 23.53
N SER A 290 5.16 6.43 22.78
CA SER A 290 5.23 7.89 22.57
C SER A 290 6.04 8.28 21.34
N ALA A 291 5.83 9.51 20.86
CA ALA A 291 6.63 10.05 19.76
C ALA A 291 8.12 10.16 20.14
N ASP A 292 8.41 10.52 21.39
CA ASP A 292 9.78 10.61 21.91
C ASP A 292 10.51 9.26 21.88
N GLN A 293 9.82 8.16 22.19
CA GLN A 293 10.41 6.81 22.10
C GLN A 293 10.80 6.48 20.66
N VAL A 294 9.95 6.83 19.68
CA VAL A 294 10.23 6.62 18.26
C VAL A 294 11.43 7.44 17.81
N ILE A 295 11.48 8.74 18.15
CA ILE A 295 12.59 9.62 17.79
C ILE A 295 13.90 9.14 18.42
N ALA A 296 13.90 8.82 19.72
CA ALA A 296 15.08 8.32 20.41
C ALA A 296 15.64 7.03 19.78
N PHE A 297 14.76 6.11 19.38
CA PHE A 297 15.16 4.88 18.68
C PHE A 297 15.82 5.19 17.31
N LEU A 298 15.23 6.10 16.52
CA LEU A 298 15.76 6.50 15.22
C LEU A 298 17.10 7.25 15.34
N GLU A 299 17.24 8.11 16.35
CA GLU A 299 18.46 8.86 16.62
C GLU A 299 19.61 7.95 17.10
N ASP A 300 19.36 6.98 17.98
CA ASP A 300 20.37 5.99 18.38
C ASP A 300 20.84 5.15 17.18
N LEU A 301 19.92 4.74 16.30
CA LEU A 301 20.27 4.05 15.06
C LEU A 301 21.14 4.93 14.16
N ALA A 302 20.77 6.21 13.98
CA ALA A 302 21.53 7.15 13.17
C ALA A 302 22.93 7.40 13.73
N GLU A 303 23.08 7.58 15.06
CA GLU A 303 24.38 7.77 15.71
C GLU A 303 25.33 6.59 15.43
N ARG A 304 24.81 5.36 15.43
CA ARG A 304 25.59 4.15 15.15
C ARG A 304 25.89 3.96 13.66
N ALA A 305 24.97 4.34 12.78
CA ALA A 305 25.07 4.11 11.33
C ALA A 305 25.92 5.18 10.60
N VAL A 306 25.86 6.44 11.03
CA VAL A 306 26.54 7.56 10.35
C VAL A 306 28.06 7.36 10.21
N PRO A 307 28.81 6.85 11.20
CA PRO A 307 30.24 6.58 11.03
C PRO A 307 30.54 5.58 9.90
N ALA A 308 29.75 4.51 9.79
CA ALA A 308 29.88 3.52 8.72
C ALA A 308 29.52 4.14 7.37
N ALA A 309 28.39 4.86 7.27
CA ALA A 309 27.98 5.54 6.05
C ALA A 309 29.03 6.55 5.55
N ARG A 310 29.67 7.31 6.45
CA ARG A 310 30.77 8.22 6.10
C ARG A 310 32.00 7.47 5.59
N ALA A 311 32.34 6.34 6.19
CA ALA A 311 33.47 5.51 5.75
C ALA A 311 33.21 4.89 4.36
N GLU A 312 32.00 4.37 4.14
CA GLU A 312 31.55 3.82 2.85
C GLU A 312 31.52 4.90 1.77
N TYR A 313 31.02 6.10 2.08
CA TYR A 313 31.02 7.21 1.14
C TYR A 313 32.45 7.68 0.79
N ALA A 314 33.35 7.76 1.76
CA ALA A 314 34.76 8.11 1.50
C ALA A 314 35.46 7.04 0.65
N GLU A 315 35.15 5.76 0.86
CA GLU A 315 35.62 4.69 0.00
C GLU A 315 35.07 4.83 -1.43
N LEU A 316 33.79 5.18 -1.57
CA LEU A 316 33.16 5.40 -2.86
C LEU A 316 33.82 6.57 -3.63
N GLU A 317 34.11 7.68 -2.97
CA GLU A 317 34.84 8.82 -3.54
C GLU A 317 36.26 8.43 -3.97
N ALA A 318 36.97 7.67 -3.13
CA ALA A 318 38.31 7.18 -3.47
C ALA A 318 38.28 6.24 -4.68
N PHE A 319 37.30 5.34 -4.74
CA PHE A 319 37.10 4.45 -5.87
C PHE A 319 36.79 5.22 -7.16
N ALA A 320 35.82 6.16 -7.13
CA ALA A 320 35.47 6.98 -8.29
C ALA A 320 36.68 7.75 -8.84
N LYS A 321 37.52 8.30 -7.96
CA LYS A 321 38.77 8.96 -8.34
C LYS A 321 39.74 8.03 -9.07
N THR A 322 39.84 6.77 -8.64
CA THR A 322 40.71 5.78 -9.31
C THR A 322 40.11 5.20 -10.58
N PHE A 323 38.78 5.09 -10.65
CA PHE A 323 38.06 4.42 -11.73
C PHE A 323 38.00 5.29 -13.00
N ASP A 324 37.60 6.56 -12.88
CA ASP A 324 37.50 7.47 -14.03
C ASP A 324 37.88 8.93 -13.71
N GLY A 325 38.56 9.16 -12.57
CA GLY A 325 39.13 10.45 -12.22
C GLY A 325 38.18 11.43 -11.52
N ARG A 326 36.97 11.00 -11.13
CA ARG A 326 36.02 11.88 -10.42
C ARG A 326 36.47 12.18 -8.99
N THR A 327 36.49 13.46 -8.64
CA THR A 327 36.89 13.94 -7.31
C THR A 327 35.74 14.41 -6.44
N GLN A 328 34.54 14.52 -7.00
CA GLN A 328 33.32 14.91 -6.29
C GLN A 328 32.16 14.12 -6.89
N LEU A 329 31.36 13.50 -6.02
CA LEU A 329 30.17 12.76 -6.39
C LEU A 329 28.93 13.63 -6.15
N GLU A 330 28.07 13.70 -7.15
CA GLU A 330 26.73 14.24 -6.99
C GLU A 330 25.75 13.12 -6.64
N ALA A 331 24.54 13.45 -6.22
CA ALA A 331 23.56 12.44 -5.79
C ALA A 331 23.24 11.40 -6.90
N TRP A 332 23.22 11.82 -8.18
CA TRP A 332 23.04 10.93 -9.34
C TRP A 332 24.29 10.10 -9.72
N ASP A 333 25.40 10.28 -9.02
CA ASP A 333 26.61 9.48 -9.20
C ASP A 333 26.70 8.32 -8.18
N VAL A 334 26.05 8.44 -7.02
CA VAL A 334 26.21 7.51 -5.89
C VAL A 334 25.84 6.08 -6.28
N GLY A 335 24.68 5.86 -6.88
CA GLY A 335 24.22 4.53 -7.32
C GLY A 335 25.17 3.90 -8.34
N TYR A 336 25.59 4.67 -9.34
CA TYR A 336 26.49 4.22 -10.40
C TYR A 336 27.84 3.75 -9.85
N TYR A 337 28.51 4.56 -9.04
CA TYR A 337 29.81 4.17 -8.49
C TYR A 337 29.67 3.05 -7.45
N SER A 338 28.53 2.95 -6.75
CA SER A 338 28.29 1.86 -5.79
C SER A 338 28.25 0.52 -6.50
N GLU A 339 27.58 0.47 -7.66
CA GLU A 339 27.57 -0.72 -8.51
C GLU A 339 28.94 -1.03 -9.11
N ARG A 340 29.66 -0.02 -9.63
CA ARG A 340 31.03 -0.24 -10.14
C ARG A 340 31.98 -0.76 -9.06
N LEU A 341 31.89 -0.24 -7.83
CA LEU A 341 32.68 -0.69 -6.69
C LEU A 341 32.31 -2.12 -6.29
N ARG A 342 31.00 -2.45 -6.27
CA ARG A 342 30.51 -3.80 -5.98
C ARG A 342 31.03 -4.82 -6.99
N GLU A 343 30.93 -4.52 -8.28
CA GLU A 343 31.48 -5.38 -9.35
C GLU A 343 32.99 -5.55 -9.22
N ALA A 344 33.74 -4.46 -8.98
CA ALA A 344 35.19 -4.53 -8.82
C ALA A 344 35.61 -5.37 -7.61
N ARG A 345 34.85 -5.32 -6.51
CA ARG A 345 35.14 -6.04 -5.27
C ARG A 345 34.78 -7.51 -5.34
N TYR A 346 33.59 -7.84 -5.85
CA TYR A 346 33.04 -9.19 -5.75
C TYR A 346 33.13 -9.98 -7.06
N GLN A 347 33.48 -9.32 -8.18
CA GLN A 347 33.56 -9.94 -9.52
C GLN A 347 32.27 -10.68 -9.90
N LEU A 348 31.14 -10.18 -9.42
CA LEU A 348 29.82 -10.81 -9.57
C LEU A 348 28.82 -9.71 -9.88
N SER A 349 28.17 -9.83 -11.04
CA SER A 349 27.06 -8.97 -11.41
C SER A 349 25.72 -9.64 -11.07
N PRO A 350 24.62 -8.89 -10.87
CA PRO A 350 23.28 -9.46 -10.77
C PRO A 350 22.89 -10.33 -11.97
N GLU A 351 23.35 -9.99 -13.18
CA GLU A 351 23.06 -10.76 -14.38
C GLU A 351 23.73 -12.15 -14.35
N ASP A 352 24.90 -12.29 -13.72
CA ASP A 352 25.55 -13.59 -13.52
C ASP A 352 24.71 -14.51 -12.60
N LEU A 353 23.95 -13.91 -11.67
CA LEU A 353 23.10 -14.63 -10.71
C LEU A 353 21.71 -14.96 -11.27
N ARG A 354 21.22 -14.19 -12.24
CA ARG A 354 19.85 -14.31 -12.76
C ARG A 354 19.45 -15.74 -13.18
N PRO A 355 20.30 -16.54 -13.86
CA PRO A 355 19.93 -17.91 -14.23
C PRO A 355 19.66 -18.84 -13.05
N TYR A 356 20.15 -18.51 -11.85
CA TYR A 356 19.99 -19.30 -10.62
C TYR A 356 18.72 -18.97 -9.83
N PHE A 357 18.05 -17.86 -10.15
CA PHE A 357 16.85 -17.39 -9.44
C PHE A 357 15.61 -17.43 -10.36
N GLN A 358 15.35 -18.60 -10.97
CA GLN A 358 14.12 -18.82 -11.73
C GLN A 358 12.91 -18.84 -10.78
N ALA A 359 11.82 -18.15 -11.14
CA ALA A 359 10.66 -17.95 -10.28
C ALA A 359 10.14 -19.27 -9.68
N ASP A 360 9.91 -20.29 -10.51
CA ASP A 360 9.43 -21.61 -10.05
C ASP A 360 10.38 -22.28 -9.05
N GLN A 361 11.69 -22.13 -9.23
CA GLN A 361 12.69 -22.70 -8.31
C GLN A 361 12.74 -21.95 -6.99
N VAL A 362 12.58 -20.63 -7.03
CA VAL A 362 12.49 -19.78 -5.82
C VAL A 362 11.21 -20.12 -5.04
N MET A 363 10.07 -20.26 -5.73
CA MET A 363 8.80 -20.65 -5.12
C MET A 363 8.87 -22.04 -4.50
N ALA A 364 9.43 -23.02 -5.22
CA ALA A 364 9.64 -24.36 -4.68
C ALA A 364 10.56 -24.35 -3.44
N GLY A 365 11.62 -23.53 -3.48
CA GLY A 365 12.53 -23.32 -2.34
C GLY A 365 11.83 -22.70 -1.13
N LEU A 366 11.03 -21.66 -1.36
CA LEU A 366 10.20 -21.01 -0.33
C LEU A 366 9.24 -22.01 0.31
N PHE A 367 8.49 -22.76 -0.50
CA PHE A 367 7.58 -23.79 0.00
C PHE A 367 8.33 -24.85 0.81
N ALA A 368 9.48 -25.32 0.34
CA ALA A 368 10.29 -26.28 1.07
C ALA A 368 10.72 -25.76 2.45
N VAL A 369 11.03 -24.46 2.59
CA VAL A 369 11.35 -23.85 3.89
C VAL A 369 10.11 -23.79 4.78
N VAL A 370 8.99 -23.28 4.27
CA VAL A 370 7.72 -23.14 5.02
C VAL A 370 7.22 -24.49 5.51
N GLN A 371 7.18 -25.49 4.64
CA GLN A 371 6.75 -26.84 4.98
C GLN A 371 7.63 -27.48 6.07
N ARG A 372 8.95 -27.22 6.07
CA ARG A 372 9.87 -27.72 7.11
C ARG A 372 9.69 -27.01 8.44
N LEU A 373 9.48 -25.70 8.44
CA LEU A 373 9.37 -24.91 9.66
C LEU A 373 8.02 -25.11 10.36
N PHE A 374 6.95 -25.24 9.59
CA PHE A 374 5.58 -25.25 10.13
C PHE A 374 4.86 -26.58 9.97
N ALA A 375 5.52 -27.61 9.43
CA ALA A 375 4.94 -28.93 9.20
C ALA A 375 3.62 -28.89 8.40
N VAL A 376 3.57 -28.02 7.39
CA VAL A 376 2.45 -27.89 6.45
C VAL A 376 2.81 -28.50 5.10
N THR A 377 1.80 -28.70 4.25
CA THR A 377 1.92 -29.09 2.85
C THR A 377 1.26 -28.03 1.98
N ILE A 378 1.95 -27.58 0.94
CA ILE A 378 1.44 -26.58 -0.02
C ILE A 378 1.20 -27.28 -1.35
N THR A 379 -0.03 -27.22 -1.85
CA THR A 379 -0.45 -27.90 -3.08
C THR A 379 -1.14 -26.93 -4.04
N GLU A 380 -0.71 -26.92 -5.29
CA GLU A 380 -1.35 -26.12 -6.34
C GLU A 380 -2.72 -26.70 -6.73
N ARG A 381 -3.69 -25.82 -7.01
CA ARG A 381 -4.98 -26.14 -7.63
C ARG A 381 -5.15 -25.30 -8.89
N THR A 382 -5.61 -25.95 -9.96
CA THR A 382 -5.78 -25.33 -11.28
C THR A 382 -7.26 -25.21 -11.69
N ASP A 383 -8.18 -25.59 -10.82
CA ASP A 383 -9.63 -25.55 -11.02
C ASP A 383 -10.30 -24.36 -10.34
N VAL A 384 -9.51 -23.39 -9.88
CA VAL A 384 -9.95 -22.16 -9.24
C VAL A 384 -9.97 -21.03 -10.27
N ASP A 385 -11.03 -20.22 -10.24
CA ASP A 385 -11.15 -19.06 -11.12
C ASP A 385 -10.13 -17.98 -10.74
N THR A 386 -9.43 -17.44 -11.75
CA THR A 386 -8.39 -16.43 -11.58
C THR A 386 -8.62 -15.26 -12.53
N TRP A 387 -8.01 -14.11 -12.21
CA TRP A 387 -8.12 -12.91 -13.04
C TRP A 387 -7.15 -12.89 -14.22
N HIS A 388 -6.14 -13.76 -14.23
CA HIS A 388 -5.18 -13.91 -15.33
C HIS A 388 -4.61 -15.34 -15.39
N ASP A 389 -4.20 -15.78 -16.58
CA ASP A 389 -3.65 -17.11 -16.89
C ASP A 389 -2.30 -17.42 -16.21
N ASP A 390 -1.64 -16.41 -15.65
CA ASP A 390 -0.32 -16.52 -15.01
C ASP A 390 -0.45 -16.58 -13.49
N VAL A 391 -1.69 -16.52 -12.98
CA VAL A 391 -1.99 -16.60 -11.56
C VAL A 391 -2.05 -18.06 -11.17
N HIS A 392 -1.30 -18.40 -10.14
CA HIS A 392 -1.36 -19.74 -9.53
C HIS A 392 -2.11 -19.67 -8.22
N PHE A 393 -2.85 -20.73 -7.90
CA PHE A 393 -3.57 -20.86 -6.63
C PHE A 393 -3.06 -22.07 -5.87
N TYR A 394 -2.92 -21.92 -4.55
CA TYR A 394 -2.38 -22.95 -3.68
C TYR A 394 -3.24 -23.11 -2.42
N GLU A 395 -3.31 -24.35 -1.94
CA GLU A 395 -3.89 -24.71 -0.65
C GLU A 395 -2.79 -25.09 0.33
N ILE A 396 -2.97 -24.71 1.60
CA ILE A 396 -2.08 -25.03 2.72
C ILE A 396 -2.82 -26.02 3.62
N HIS A 397 -2.29 -27.23 3.72
CA HIS A 397 -2.79 -28.26 4.62
C HIS A 397 -1.82 -28.49 5.77
N ASP A 398 -2.29 -28.79 6.97
CA ASP A 398 -1.41 -29.17 8.07
C ASP A 398 -0.96 -30.64 8.00
N ALA A 399 -0.30 -31.10 9.06
CA ALA A 399 0.21 -32.46 9.17
C ALA A 399 -0.90 -33.54 9.21
N ASP A 400 -2.11 -33.18 9.65
CA ASP A 400 -3.27 -34.07 9.71
C ASP A 400 -4.05 -34.09 8.37
N GLY A 401 -3.70 -33.17 7.46
CA GLY A 401 -4.33 -33.01 6.16
C GLY A 401 -5.53 -32.05 6.18
N ASP A 402 -5.73 -31.30 7.26
CA ASP A 402 -6.78 -30.29 7.35
C ASP A 402 -6.37 -29.04 6.57
N LEU A 403 -7.31 -28.47 5.80
CA LEU A 403 -7.12 -27.20 5.13
C LEU A 403 -6.99 -26.08 6.17
N ARG A 404 -5.88 -25.34 6.14
CA ARG A 404 -5.58 -24.22 7.05
C ARG A 404 -5.58 -22.86 6.36
N GLY A 405 -5.37 -22.82 5.05
CA GLY A 405 -5.36 -21.57 4.31
C GLY A 405 -5.21 -21.78 2.82
N GLN A 406 -5.40 -20.71 2.07
CA GLN A 406 -5.34 -20.69 0.62
C GLN A 406 -4.72 -19.37 0.18
N PHE A 407 -4.02 -19.35 -0.94
CA PHE A 407 -3.43 -18.12 -1.47
C PHE A 407 -3.26 -18.16 -2.99
N TYR A 408 -3.27 -16.97 -3.59
CA TYR A 408 -2.96 -16.74 -4.99
C TYR A 408 -1.54 -16.17 -5.13
N THR A 409 -0.89 -16.41 -6.26
CA THR A 409 0.37 -15.75 -6.61
C THR A 409 0.28 -15.16 -8.02
N ASP A 410 0.46 -13.86 -8.15
CA ASP A 410 0.61 -13.15 -9.43
C ASP A 410 1.99 -12.47 -9.43
N LEU A 411 2.96 -13.08 -10.12
CA LEU A 411 4.38 -12.75 -9.98
C LEU A 411 4.90 -11.77 -11.04
N TYR A 412 4.12 -11.54 -12.10
CA TYR A 412 4.61 -10.85 -13.29
C TYR A 412 4.00 -9.45 -13.40
N ALA A 413 4.84 -8.47 -13.70
CA ALA A 413 4.38 -7.11 -13.94
C ALA A 413 3.55 -7.05 -15.23
N ARG A 414 2.43 -6.33 -15.17
CA ARG A 414 1.51 -6.08 -16.29
C ARG A 414 1.27 -4.57 -16.37
N SER A 415 1.22 -4.04 -17.59
CA SER A 415 1.00 -2.62 -17.88
C SER A 415 -0.44 -2.34 -18.26
#